data_AF-A0AA44RJA4-F1
#
_entry.id   AF-A0AA44RJA4-F1
#
_cell.length_a   1.000
_cell.length_b   1.000
_cell.length_c   1.000
_cell.angle_alpha   90.00
_cell.angle_beta   90.00
_cell.angle_gamma   90.00
#
_symmetry.space_group_name_H-M   'P 1'
#
loop_
_entity.id
_entity.type
_entity.pdbx_description
1 polymer ?
#
loop_
_entity_poly.entity_id
_entity_poly.type
_entity_poly.pdbx_seq_one_letter_code
_entity_poly.pdbx_strand_id
1 'polypeptide(L)' 'MDSTNDEEKRIEFEKFIIERFGDAVDLRRAKNGGNGYISWEAAVAWIVWLERPLHHKTNSTGTEPA' A
#
# COMPACT_ATOMS: atom_id res chain seq x y z
N MET A 1 -7.08 4.51 -18.12
CA MET A 1 -6.65 4.00 -16.81
C MET A 1 -7.37 4.83 -15.78
N ASP A 2 -8.12 4.19 -14.89
CA ASP A 2 -8.97 4.87 -13.92
C ASP A 2 -8.13 5.43 -12.78
N SER A 3 -7.72 6.70 -12.91
CA SER A 3 -6.85 7.41 -11.99
C SER A 3 -7.37 7.40 -10.54
N THR A 4 -8.68 7.25 -10.37
CA THR A 4 -9.37 7.18 -9.08
C THR A 4 -8.89 6.00 -8.24
N ASN A 5 -8.65 4.85 -8.86
CA ASN A 5 -8.22 3.62 -8.21
C ASN A 5 -6.75 3.68 -7.75
N ASP A 6 -5.92 4.48 -8.42
CA ASP A 6 -4.50 4.61 -8.08
C ASP A 6 -4.28 5.52 -6.88
N GLU A 7 -5.11 6.56 -6.72
CA GLU A 7 -5.09 7.42 -5.51
C GLU A 7 -5.59 6.68 -4.26
N GLU A 8 -6.66 5.89 -4.36
CA GLU A 8 -7.16 5.11 -3.22
C GLU A 8 -6.14 4.07 -2.72
N LYS A 9 -5.50 3.33 -3.63
CA LYS A 9 -4.42 2.39 -3.28
C LYS A 9 -3.24 3.08 -2.62
N ARG A 10 -2.91 4.29 -3.10
CA ARG A 10 -1.81 5.10 -2.54
C ARG A 10 -2.12 5.53 -1.12
N ILE A 11 -3.34 5.97 -0.85
CA ILE A 11 -3.80 6.33 0.50
C ILE A 11 -3.76 5.11 1.43
N GLU A 12 -4.18 3.93 0.95
CA GLU A 12 -4.14 2.69 1.74
C GLU A 12 -2.70 2.30 2.09
N PHE A 13 -1.78 2.38 1.13
CA PHE A 13 -0.37 2.12 1.36
C PHE A 13 0.27 3.12 2.32
N GLU A 14 -0.02 4.42 2.18
CA GLU A 14 0.52 5.45 3.07
C GLU A 14 0.04 5.21 4.51
N LYS A 15 -1.24 4.86 4.71
CA LYS A 15 -1.74 4.42 6.03
C LYS A 15 -1.00 3.20 6.54
N PHE A 16 -0.86 2.16 5.73
CA PHE A 16 -0.17 0.93 6.14
C PHE A 16 1.28 1.18 6.57
N ILE A 17 2.05 1.96 5.81
CA ILE A 17 3.44 2.27 6.13
C ILE A 17 3.54 3.12 7.39
N ILE A 18 2.70 4.15 7.54
CA ILE A 18 2.72 5.04 8.73
C ILE A 18 2.36 4.25 9.99
N GLU A 19 1.34 3.41 9.94
CA GLU A 19 0.94 2.57 11.09
C GLU A 19 2.03 1.58 11.51
N ARG A 20 2.83 1.09 10.57
CA ARG A 20 3.87 0.08 10.83
C ARG A 20 5.22 0.66 11.20
N PHE A 21 5.59 1.79 10.61
CA PHE A 21 6.95 2.32 10.69
C PHE A 21 7.02 3.76 11.21
N GLY A 22 5.90 4.47 11.28
CA GLY A 22 5.82 5.84 11.80
C GLY A 22 6.88 6.75 11.19
N ASP A 23 7.68 7.38 12.04
CA ASP A 23 8.72 8.33 11.65
C ASP A 23 9.97 7.68 11.01
N ALA A 24 10.05 6.35 10.96
CA ALA A 24 11.18 5.65 10.35
C ALA A 24 11.15 5.67 8.80
N VAL A 25 10.06 6.15 8.19
CA VAL A 25 9.90 6.23 6.73
C VAL A 25 9.49 7.65 6.32
N ASP A 26 10.25 8.25 5.40
CA ASP A 26 9.90 9.56 4.85
C ASP A 26 8.95 9.40 3.65
N LEU A 27 7.68 9.76 3.87
CA LEU A 27 6.63 9.77 2.85
C LEU A 27 6.36 11.15 2.25
N ARG A 28 7.16 12.17 2.61
CA ARG A 28 6.94 13.54 2.11
C ARG A 28 7.12 13.58 0.60
N ARG A 29 6.16 14.22 -0.08
CA ARG A 29 6.24 14.45 -1.53
C ARG A 29 7.26 15.56 -1.82
N ALA A 30 8.19 15.28 -2.73
CA ALA A 30 9.09 16.31 -3.26
C ALA A 30 8.29 17.52 -3.79
N LYS A 31 8.68 18.72 -3.33
CA LYS A 31 7.92 19.97 -3.56
C LYS A 31 8.08 20.54 -4.98
N ASN A 32 9.18 20.21 -5.66
CA ASN A 32 9.51 20.72 -7.00
C ASN A 32 9.92 19.57 -7.92
N GLY A 33 9.05 19.24 -8.88
CA GLY A 33 9.29 18.18 -9.86
C GLY A 33 8.21 17.12 -9.79
N GLY A 34 7.22 17.25 -10.69
CA GLY A 34 6.23 16.24 -11.08
C GLY A 34 5.98 15.08 -10.10
N ASN A 35 4.96 15.24 -9.28
CA ASN A 35 4.25 14.16 -8.59
C ASN A 35 4.96 13.43 -7.43
N GLY A 36 5.88 14.09 -6.72
CA GLY A 36 6.22 13.69 -5.35
C GLY A 36 6.92 12.34 -5.25
N TYR A 37 8.23 12.35 -5.45
CA TYR A 37 9.06 11.23 -5.01
C TYR A 37 8.94 11.08 -3.50
N ILE A 38 8.47 9.91 -3.07
CA ILE A 38 8.66 9.37 -1.73
C ILE A 38 10.11 8.93 -1.57
N SER A 39 10.59 8.71 -0.34
CA SER A 39 11.90 8.11 -0.11
C SER A 39 12.06 6.80 -0.90
N TRP A 40 13.31 6.44 -1.22
CA TRP A 40 13.61 5.22 -1.99
C TRP A 40 13.00 3.97 -1.32
N GLU A 41 13.07 3.91 -0.01
CA GLU A 41 12.51 2.85 0.83
C GLU A 41 11.00 2.73 0.63
N ALA A 42 10.30 3.87 0.64
CA ALA A 42 8.87 3.91 0.40
C ALA A 42 8.51 3.58 -1.06
N ALA A 43 9.35 3.97 -2.03
CA ALA A 43 9.15 3.63 -3.44
C ALA A 43 9.27 2.12 -3.69
N VAL A 44 10.29 1.49 -3.10
CA VAL A 44 10.47 0.03 -3.17
C VAL A 44 9.30 -0.69 -2.47
N ALA A 45 8.90 -0.22 -1.28
CA ALA A 45 7.78 -0.80 -0.55
C ALA A 45 6.45 -0.66 -1.32
N TRP A 46 6.23 0.45 -2.02
CA TRP A 46 5.05 0.68 -2.87
C TRP A 46 5.00 -0.29 -4.05
N ILE A 47 6.11 -0.50 -4.75
CA ILE A 47 6.20 -1.45 -5.87
C ILE A 47 5.87 -2.87 -5.39
N VAL A 48 6.49 -3.30 -4.29
CA VAL A 48 6.23 -4.61 -3.68
C VAL A 48 4.79 -4.73 -3.19
N TRP A 49 4.19 -3.65 -2.68
CA TRP A 49 2.79 -3.61 -2.25
C TRP A 49 1.82 -3.79 -3.41
N LEU A 50 2.04 -3.09 -4.53
CA LEU A 50 1.22 -3.22 -5.74
C LEU A 50 1.33 -4.62 -6.38
N GLU A 51 2.49 -5.26 -6.26
CA GLU A 51 2.71 -6.62 -6.78
C GLU A 51 2.22 -7.73 -5.84
N ARG A 52 1.75 -7.41 -4.62
CA ARG A 52 1.18 -8.44 -3.73
C ARG A 52 -0.05 -9.05 -4.40
N PRO A 53 -0.05 -10.36 -4.67
CA PRO A 53 -1.28 -11.04 -5.05
C PRO A 53 -2.24 -10.88 -3.89
N LEU A 54 -3.42 -10.34 -4.17
CA LEU A 54 -4.52 -10.25 -3.23
C LEU A 54 -4.94 -11.69 -2.91
N HIS A 55 -4.29 -12.32 -1.93
CA HIS A 55 -4.62 -13.67 -1.45
C HIS A 55 -5.93 -13.60 -0.65
N HIS A 56 -7.02 -13.23 -1.32
CA HIS A 56 -8.36 -13.55 -0.86
C HIS A 56 -8.61 -15.02 -1.19
N LYS A 57 -8.14 -15.91 -0.32
CA LYS A 57 -8.79 -17.22 -0.23
C LYS A 57 -9.88 -17.09 0.83
N THR A 58 -11.06 -16.70 0.37
CA THR A 58 -12.32 -17.10 0.99
C THR A 58 -12.26 -18.61 1.20
N ASN A 59 -12.57 -19.07 2.42
CA ASN A 59 -13.29 -20.33 2.72
C ASN A 59 -13.35 -20.48 4.25
N SER A 60 -14.20 -19.67 4.89
CA SER A 60 -14.77 -20.03 6.20
C SER A 60 -16.23 -20.39 6.01
N THR A 61 -16.47 -21.51 5.34
CA THR A 61 -17.65 -22.36 5.56
C THR A 61 -17.08 -23.52 6.40
N GLY A 62 -17.28 -23.56 7.72
CA GLY A 62 -18.58 -23.76 8.34
C GLY A 62 -18.86 -25.27 8.40
N THR A 63 -18.94 -25.81 9.63
CA THR A 63 -19.50 -27.14 10.01
C THR A 63 -18.50 -28.29 10.25
N GLU A 64 -18.07 -28.44 11.52
CA GLU A 64 -18.09 -29.76 12.22
C GLU A 64 -19.57 -30.24 12.25
N PRO A 65 -19.91 -31.54 12.07
CA PRO A 65 -19.51 -32.68 12.93
C PRO A 65 -19.18 -33.96 12.08
N ALA A 66 -18.75 -35.13 12.59
CA ALA A 66 -19.15 -35.90 13.77
C ALA A 66 -18.04 -36.88 14.20
#